data_AF-A0A846H641-F1
#
_entry.id   AF-A0A846H641-F1
#
_cell.length_a   1.000
_cell.length_b   1.000
_cell.length_c   1.000
_cell.angle_alpha   90.00
_cell.angle_beta   90.00
_cell.angle_gamma   90.00
#
_symmetry.space_group_name_H-M   'P 1'
#
loop_
_entity.id
_entity.type
_entity.pdbx_description
1 polymer ?
#
loop_
_entity_poly.entity_id
_entity_poly.type
_entity_poly.pdbx_seq_one_letter_code
_entity_poly.pdbx_strand_id
1 'polypeptide(L)' 'MEPTEAQYLVLNALETLGLLEGMFYDEERGFYYITTTSRILPTALLLQNGEIAPISWASEL' A
#
# COMPACT_ATOMS: atom_id res chain seq x y z
N MET A 1 -12.10 3.54 -6.30
CA MET A 1 -12.13 2.37 -7.22
C MET A 1 -11.86 1.07 -6.47
N GLU A 2 -12.12 -0.10 -7.07
CA GLU A 2 -11.72 -1.40 -6.49
C GLU A 2 -10.19 -1.64 -6.64
N PRO A 3 -9.52 -2.26 -5.66
CA PRO A 3 -8.12 -2.63 -5.78
C PRO A 3 -7.91 -3.65 -6.92
N THR A 4 -6.73 -3.64 -7.52
CA THR A 4 -6.29 -4.78 -8.34
C THR A 4 -6.20 -6.04 -7.49
N GLU A 5 -6.24 -7.23 -8.12
CA GLU A 5 -6.08 -8.50 -7.40
C GLU A 5 -4.79 -8.54 -6.57
N ALA A 6 -3.68 -8.05 -7.12
CA ALA A 6 -2.40 -8.00 -6.44
C ALA A 6 -2.44 -7.07 -5.20
N GLN A 7 -3.03 -5.88 -5.33
CA GLN A 7 -3.23 -4.97 -4.20
C GLN A 7 -4.14 -5.60 -3.14
N TYR A 8 -5.25 -6.22 -3.56
CA TYR A 8 -6.19 -6.88 -2.67
C TYR A 8 -5.51 -7.96 -1.82
N LEU A 9 -4.72 -8.83 -2.43
CA LEU A 9 -4.01 -9.90 -1.72
C LEU A 9 -3.06 -9.35 -0.66
N VAL A 10 -2.34 -8.26 -0.97
CA VAL A 10 -1.43 -7.62 -0.02
C VAL A 10 -2.19 -6.94 1.11
N LEU A 11 -3.22 -6.14 0.79
CA LEU A 11 -4.05 -5.49 1.81
C LEU A 11 -4.71 -6.52 2.74
N ASN A 12 -5.26 -7.58 2.18
CA ASN A 12 -5.90 -8.66 2.94
C ASN A 12 -4.90 -9.38 3.84
N ALA A 13 -3.68 -9.66 3.36
CA ALA A 13 -2.63 -10.26 4.18
C ALA A 13 -2.21 -9.33 5.33
N LEU A 14 -1.98 -8.05 5.05
CA LEU A 14 -1.58 -7.07 6.07
C LEU A 14 -2.68 -6.86 7.13
N GLU A 15 -3.94 -6.80 6.71
CA GLU A 15 -5.09 -6.68 7.62
C GLU A 15 -5.27 -7.95 8.47
N THR A 16 -5.21 -9.13 7.85
CA THR A 16 -5.36 -10.42 8.55
C THR A 16 -4.27 -10.62 9.61
N LEU A 17 -3.06 -10.14 9.35
CA LEU A 17 -1.93 -10.21 10.28
C LEU A 17 -1.91 -9.07 11.30
N GLY A 18 -2.84 -8.12 11.24
CA GLY A 18 -2.86 -6.94 12.12
C GLY A 18 -1.67 -6.01 11.90
N LEU A 19 -1.13 -5.97 10.68
CA LEU A 19 0.01 -5.12 10.30
C LEU A 19 -0.41 -3.83 9.60
N LEU A 20 -1.64 -3.76 9.07
CA LEU A 20 -2.20 -2.57 8.44
C LEU A 20 -2.84 -1.66 9.50
N GLU A 21 -2.34 -0.43 9.62
CA GLU A 21 -2.90 0.57 10.54
C GLU A 21 -3.84 1.54 9.83
N GLY A 22 -3.67 1.73 8.52
CA GLY A 22 -4.46 2.65 7.72
C GLY A 22 -4.12 2.56 6.23
N MET A 23 -5.05 2.99 5.40
CA MET A 23 -4.87 3.06 3.95
C MET A 23 -5.64 4.23 3.32
N PHE A 24 -5.10 4.77 2.24
CA PHE A 24 -5.71 5.79 1.40
C PHE A 24 -5.40 5.51 -0.06
N TYR A 25 -6.42 5.53 -0.93
CA TYR A 25 -6.25 5.26 -2.34
C TYR A 25 -6.04 6.56 -3.13
N ASP A 26 -5.00 6.61 -3.95
CA ASP A 26 -4.76 7.70 -4.90
C ASP A 26 -5.41 7.33 -6.24
N GLU A 27 -6.51 8.00 -6.60
CA GLU A 27 -7.24 7.70 -7.83
C GLU A 27 -6.50 8.13 -9.10
N GLU A 28 -5.66 9.18 -9.02
CA GLU A 28 -4.93 9.69 -10.18
C GLU A 28 -3.82 8.72 -10.59
N ARG A 29 -3.19 8.08 -9.61
CA ARG A 29 -2.01 7.22 -9.82
C ARG A 29 -2.29 5.73 -9.64
N GLY A 30 -3.42 5.40 -9.02
CA GLY A 30 -3.92 4.04 -8.84
C GLY A 30 -3.13 3.19 -7.84
N PHE A 31 -2.43 3.79 -6.90
CA PHE A 31 -1.77 3.08 -5.80
C PHE A 31 -2.38 3.46 -4.45
N TYR A 32 -2.13 2.64 -3.42
CA TYR A 32 -2.52 2.97 -2.05
C TYR A 32 -1.34 3.54 -1.29
N TYR A 33 -1.58 4.60 -0.52
CA TYR A 33 -0.75 4.92 0.63
C TYR A 33 -1.21 4.05 1.79
N ILE A 34 -0.27 3.33 2.41
CA ILE A 34 -0.56 2.48 3.58
C ILE A 34 0.32 2.89 4.75
N THR A 35 -0.24 2.81 5.95
CA THR A 35 0.50 2.88 7.21
C THR A 35 0.57 1.49 7.82
N THR A 36 1.74 1.08 8.28
CA THR A 36 1.98 -0.26 8.82
C THR A 36 2.69 -0.21 10.17
N THR A 37 2.57 -1.31 10.91
CA THR A 37 3.28 -1.49 12.20
C THR A 37 4.80 -1.64 12.06
N SER A 38 5.33 -1.68 10.83
CA SER A 38 6.77 -1.81 10.57
C SER A 38 7.54 -0.58 11.04
N ARG A 39 8.60 -0.80 11.84
CA ARG A 39 9.51 0.29 12.26
C ARG A 39 10.42 0.79 11.14
N ILE A 40 10.60 0.00 10.09
CA ILE A 40 11.48 0.32 8.95
C ILE A 40 10.68 0.97 7.83
N LEU A 41 9.43 0.54 7.64
CA LEU A 41 8.55 1.03 6.60
C LEU A 41 7.15 1.39 7.17
N PRO A 42 7.09 2.36 8.10
CA PRO A 42 5.84 2.74 8.76
C PRO A 42 4.83 3.37 7.80
N THR A 43 5.30 3.93 6.68
CA THR A 43 4.47 4.49 5.62
C THR A 43 5.02 4.04 4.28
N ALA A 44 4.16 3.51 3.42
CA ALA A 44 4.54 2.91 2.15
C ALA A 44 3.50 3.18 1.06
N LEU A 45 3.89 2.92 -0.18
CA LEU A 45 3.04 2.84 -1.34
C LEU A 45 2.77 1.36 -1.65
N LEU A 46 1.55 1.02 -1.99
CA LEU A 46 1.17 -0.27 -2.55
C LEU A 46 0.77 -0.07 -4.01
N LEU A 47 1.69 -0.42 -4.90
CA LEU A 47 1.56 -0.22 -6.33
C LEU A 47 0.55 -1.19 -6.95
N GLN A 48 0.11 -0.92 -8.18
CA GLN A 48 -0.89 -1.74 -8.89
C GLN A 48 -0.46 -3.19 -9.10
N ASN A 49 0.84 -3.46 -9.14
CA ASN A 49 1.40 -4.81 -9.26
C ASN A 49 1.52 -5.55 -7.90
N GLY A 50 1.10 -4.93 -6.79
CA GLY A 50 1.22 -5.46 -5.44
C GLY A 50 2.58 -5.22 -4.76
N GLU A 51 3.50 -4.50 -5.40
CA GLU A 51 4.77 -4.13 -4.78
C GLU A 51 4.56 -3.09 -3.68
N ILE A 52 5.24 -3.28 -2.55
CA ILE A 52 5.30 -2.31 -1.45
C ILE A 52 6.59 -1.50 -1.61
N ALA A 53 6.44 -0.20 -1.84
CA ALA A 53 7.54 0.72 -2.09
C ALA A 53 7.62 1.85 -1.04
N PRO A 54 8.80 2.44 -0.80
CA PRO A 54 8.92 3.64 0.03
C PRO A 54 8.16 4.84 -0.57
N ILE A 55 7.61 5.70 0.28
CA ILE A 55 6.90 6.91 -0.18
C ILE A 55 7.79 7.89 -0.96
N SER A 56 9.12 7.81 -0.82
CA SER A 56 10.06 8.63 -1.60
C SER A 56 9.98 8.36 -3.10
N TRP A 57 9.46 7.20 -3.52
CA TRP A 57 9.25 6.87 -4.93
C TRP A 57 8.01 7.54 -5.52
N ALA A 58 7.16 8.15 -4.70
CA ALA A 58 5.96 8.83 -5.21
C ALA A 58 6.30 9.96 -6.20
N SER A 59 7.47 10.60 -6.13
CA SER A 59 7.87 11.61 -7.13
C SER A 59 8.31 11.02 -8.47
N GLU A 60 8.59 9.71 -8.51
CA GLU A 60 9.14 9.00 -9.68
C GLU A 60 8.08 8.18 -10.43
N LEU A 61 6.87 8.10 -9.88
CA LEU A 61 5.69 7.38 -10.38
C LEU A 61 4.64 8.36 -10.90
#